data_AF-A0A450UC50-F1
#
_entry.id   AF-A0A450UC50-F1
#
_cell.length_a   1.000
_cell.length_b   1.000
_cell.length_c   1.000
_cell.angle_alpha   90.00
_cell.angle_beta   90.00
_cell.angle_gamma   90.00
#
_symmetry.space_group_name_H-M   'P 1'
#
loop_
_entity.id
_entity.type
_entity.pdbx_description
1 polymer ?
#
loop_
_entity_poly.entity_id
_entity_poly.type
_entity_poly.pdbx_seq_one_letter_code
_entity_poly.pdbx_strand_id
1 'polypeptide(L)'
;MDTRKNIFNERDSSERLKLNRIDIKGFKSFGGKEGQSIPLGDVTVLLGANGSGKSNLVSFFKLLNFMTTGALQQYVGRQGVNQLLSYGNKTTESITFKLHFSSQEAADTYEVRLAYGMPDRLFVSGEGVTYQRKE
;
A
#
# COMPACT_ATOMS: atom_id res chain seq x y z
N MET A 1 -0.32 32.66 -37.89
CA MET A 1 0.80 31.75 -38.24
C MET A 1 1.55 31.48 -36.95
N ASP A 2 0.93 30.66 -36.10
CA ASP A 2 1.19 29.24 -35.86
C ASP A 2 2.08 29.06 -34.63
N THR A 3 1.51 29.42 -33.48
CA THR A 3 1.99 29.08 -32.14
C THR A 3 1.58 27.63 -31.86
N ARG A 4 2.42 26.68 -32.30
CA ARG A 4 2.34 25.30 -31.83
C ARG A 4 2.69 25.25 -30.34
N LYS A 5 1.68 25.44 -29.50
CA LYS A 5 1.71 24.95 -28.11
C LYS A 5 1.96 23.44 -28.18
N ASN A 6 3.06 22.98 -27.61
CA ASN A 6 3.34 21.55 -27.47
C ASN A 6 2.22 20.89 -26.65
N ILE A 7 1.38 20.10 -27.30
CA ILE A 7 0.14 19.51 -26.73
C ILE A 7 0.44 18.33 -25.77
N PHE A 8 1.70 17.98 -25.54
CA PHE A 8 2.06 16.71 -24.89
C PHE A 8 2.72 16.76 -23.51
N ASN A 9 2.98 17.92 -22.89
CA ASN A 9 3.74 17.89 -21.63
C ASN A 9 3.44 19.01 -20.64
N GLU A 10 2.18 19.18 -20.25
CA GLU A 10 1.79 20.02 -19.10
C GLU A 10 0.33 19.73 -18.68
N ARG A 11 0.01 18.47 -18.38
CA ARG A 11 -1.08 18.26 -17.40
C ARG A 11 -0.47 18.61 -16.06
N ASP A 12 -0.97 19.68 -15.46
CA ASP A 12 -0.39 20.31 -14.29
C ASP A 12 -0.10 19.28 -13.18
N SER A 13 1.14 19.25 -12.72
CA SER A 13 1.57 18.37 -11.63
C SER A 13 0.83 18.63 -10.31
N SER A 14 0.12 19.76 -10.22
CA SER A 14 -0.73 20.19 -9.10
C SER A 14 -2.02 19.36 -8.93
N GLU A 15 -2.57 18.81 -10.03
CA GLU A 15 -3.84 18.06 -10.02
C GLU A 15 -3.66 16.58 -9.68
N ARG A 16 -2.46 16.03 -9.87
CA ARG A 16 -2.23 14.58 -9.73
C ARG A 16 -2.23 14.17 -8.26
N LEU A 17 -3.14 13.28 -7.89
CA LEU A 17 -3.11 12.57 -6.61
C LEU A 17 -1.80 11.78 -6.47
N LYS A 18 -1.01 12.13 -5.45
CA LYS A 18 0.26 11.45 -5.11
C LYS A 18 0.10 10.65 -3.83
N LEU A 19 0.65 9.43 -3.80
CA LEU A 19 0.74 8.63 -2.60
C LEU A 19 1.66 9.35 -1.60
N ASN A 20 1.11 9.77 -0.46
CA ASN A 20 1.83 10.55 0.55
C ASN A 20 2.00 9.80 1.87
N ARG A 21 1.26 8.72 2.08
CA ARG A 21 1.30 7.94 3.31
C ARG A 21 0.76 6.53 3.10
N ILE A 22 1.40 5.57 3.75
CA ILE A 22 0.94 4.20 3.89
C ILE A 22 0.72 3.93 5.36
N ASP A 23 -0.49 3.54 5.75
CA ASP A 23 -0.72 2.90 7.03
C ASP A 23 -0.81 1.40 6.81
N ILE A 24 -0.06 0.60 7.57
CA ILE A 24 -0.01 -0.85 7.40
C ILE A 24 0.09 -1.55 8.75
N LYS A 25 -0.67 -2.64 8.89
CA LYS A 25 -0.75 -3.45 10.11
C LYS A 25 -0.86 -4.93 9.76
N GLY A 26 -0.19 -5.77 10.55
CA GLY A 26 -0.24 -7.22 10.46
C GLY A 26 0.63 -7.82 9.36
N PHE A 27 1.43 -7.02 8.63
CA PHE A 27 2.27 -7.49 7.53
C PHE A 27 3.74 -7.61 7.93
N LYS A 28 4.31 -8.82 7.89
CA LYS A 28 5.72 -9.09 8.22
C LYS A 28 6.13 -8.44 9.55
N SER A 29 7.04 -7.47 9.54
CA SER A 29 7.48 -6.75 10.74
C SER A 29 6.55 -5.59 11.15
N PHE A 30 5.58 -5.20 10.33
CA PHE A 30 4.61 -4.15 10.63
C PHE A 30 3.47 -4.68 11.50
N GLY A 31 3.84 -5.27 12.64
CA GLY A 31 2.92 -5.82 13.63
C GLY A 31 2.45 -4.80 14.67
N GLY A 32 1.85 -5.30 15.75
CA GLY A 32 1.43 -4.49 16.90
C GLY A 32 -0.02 -3.98 16.81
N LYS A 33 -0.52 -3.42 17.91
CA LYS A 33 -1.89 -2.88 17.99
C LYS A 33 -2.12 -1.70 17.05
N GLU A 34 -1.12 -0.85 16.87
CA GLU A 34 -1.24 0.38 16.06
C GLU A 34 -0.72 0.22 14.62
N GLY A 35 0.07 -0.82 14.31
CA GLY A 35 0.73 -0.94 13.01
C GLY A 35 1.81 0.13 12.81
N GLN A 36 2.06 0.51 11.55
CA GLN A 36 3.01 1.55 11.20
C GLN A 36 2.41 2.51 10.17
N SER A 37 2.65 3.81 10.38
CA SER A 37 2.35 4.88 9.43
C SER A 37 3.65 5.36 8.79
N ILE A 38 3.72 5.35 7.47
CA ILE A 38 4.93 5.61 6.68
C ILE A 38 4.65 6.79 5.76
N PRO A 39 5.18 7.98 6.05
CA PRO A 39 5.08 9.12 5.15
C PRO A 39 5.94 8.90 3.90
N LEU A 40 5.45 9.39 2.77
CA LEU A 40 6.10 9.32 1.47
C LEU A 40 6.11 10.72 0.84
N GLY A 41 7.25 11.09 0.27
CA GLY A 41 7.40 12.27 -0.58
C GLY A 41 7.76 11.89 -2.01
N ASP A 42 7.96 12.90 -2.86
CA ASP A 42 8.42 12.71 -4.26
C ASP A 42 9.71 11.89 -4.34
N VAL A 43 10.57 12.02 -3.32
CA VAL A 43 11.71 11.13 -3.07
C VAL A 43 11.66 10.70 -1.61
N THR A 44 11.67 9.39 -1.37
CA THR A 44 11.70 8.81 -0.02
C THR A 44 12.95 7.96 0.16
N VAL A 45 13.76 8.28 1.15
CA VAL A 45 14.95 7.49 1.54
C VAL A 45 14.65 6.71 2.80
N LEU A 46 14.74 5.38 2.73
CA LEU A 46 14.49 4.49 3.87
C LEU A 46 15.80 4.25 4.65
N LEU A 47 15.93 4.87 5.82
CA LEU A 47 17.07 4.68 6.72
C LEU A 47 16.69 3.85 7.94
N GLY A 48 17.64 3.09 8.48
CA GLY A 48 17.47 2.30 9.70
C GLY A 48 18.44 1.13 9.79
N ALA A 49 18.56 0.53 10.98
CA ALA A 49 19.42 -0.62 11.23
C ALA A 49 19.04 -1.86 10.38
N ASN A 50 19.94 -2.83 10.28
CA ASN A 50 19.63 -4.11 9.66
C ASN A 50 18.46 -4.79 10.41
N GLY A 51 17.48 -5.31 9.66
CA GLY A 51 16.27 -5.90 10.24
C GLY A 51 15.16 -4.91 10.62
N SER A 52 15.35 -3.58 10.46
CA SER A 52 14.34 -2.57 10.83
C SER A 52 13.06 -2.55 9.98
N GLY A 53 12.89 -3.46 9.01
CA GLY A 53 11.69 -3.55 8.17
C GLY A 53 11.76 -2.83 6.82
N LYS A 54 12.89 -2.23 6.43
CA LYS A 54 13.04 -1.55 5.11
C LYS A 54 12.65 -2.45 3.93
N SER A 55 13.19 -3.67 3.88
CA SER A 55 12.85 -4.65 2.83
C SER A 55 11.41 -5.17 2.92
N ASN A 56 10.76 -5.04 4.08
CA ASN A 56 9.35 -5.38 4.24
C ASN A 56 8.45 -4.34 3.58
N LEU A 57 8.82 -3.04 3.59
CA LEU A 57 8.10 -2.04 2.80
C LEU A 57 8.19 -2.33 1.30
N VAL A 58 9.38 -2.71 0.81
CA VAL A 58 9.53 -3.15 -0.60
C VAL A 58 8.69 -4.40 -0.89
N SER A 59 8.63 -5.35 0.05
CA SER A 59 7.76 -6.53 -0.07
C SER A 59 6.28 -6.16 -0.11
N PHE A 60 5.87 -5.11 0.60
CA PHE A 60 4.50 -4.63 0.57
C PHE A 60 4.13 -4.08 -0.81
N PHE A 61 5.00 -3.29 -1.45
CA PHE A 61 4.77 -2.85 -2.84
C PHE A 61 4.69 -4.03 -3.82
N LYS A 62 5.46 -5.09 -3.61
CA LYS A 62 5.31 -6.33 -4.39
C LYS A 62 3.93 -6.95 -4.18
N LEU A 63 3.46 -7.09 -2.93
CA LEU A 63 2.11 -7.56 -2.63
C LEU A 63 1.05 -6.73 -3.38
N LEU A 64 1.13 -5.40 -3.33
CA LEU A 64 0.21 -4.51 -4.04
C LEU A 64 0.18 -4.78 -5.55
N ASN A 65 1.34 -4.95 -6.20
CA ASN A 65 1.41 -5.28 -7.64
C ASN A 65 0.75 -6.64 -7.97
N PHE A 66 0.91 -7.64 -7.12
CA PHE A 66 0.20 -8.91 -7.31
C PHE A 66 -1.31 -8.78 -7.08
N MET A 67 -1.75 -7.88 -6.19
CA MET A 67 -3.17 -7.61 -6.00
C MET A 67 -3.80 -6.93 -7.23
N THR A 68 -3.14 -5.94 -7.83
CA THR A 68 -3.66 -5.23 -9.02
C THR A 68 -3.78 -6.10 -10.26
N THR A 69 -3.06 -7.23 -10.31
CA THR A 69 -3.08 -8.19 -11.42
C THR A 69 -3.97 -9.40 -11.15
N GLY A 70 -4.69 -9.44 -10.02
CA GLY A 70 -5.47 -10.61 -9.61
C GLY A 70 -4.64 -11.82 -9.18
N ALA A 71 -3.32 -11.66 -9.05
CA ALA A 71 -2.36 -12.73 -8.75
C ALA A 71 -2.03 -12.85 -7.25
N LEU A 72 -2.88 -12.33 -6.36
CA LEU A 72 -2.68 -12.36 -4.90
C LEU A 72 -2.36 -13.77 -4.38
N GLN A 73 -3.14 -14.78 -4.79
CA GLN A 73 -2.93 -16.16 -4.32
C GLN A 73 -1.57 -16.73 -4.76
N GLN A 74 -1.08 -16.33 -5.95
CA GLN A 74 0.24 -16.73 -6.41
C GLN A 74 1.34 -16.13 -5.53
N TYR A 75 1.19 -14.86 -5.12
CA TYR A 75 2.12 -14.22 -4.19
C TYR A 75 2.11 -14.90 -2.82
N VAL A 76 0.91 -15.15 -2.27
CA VAL A 76 0.75 -15.85 -0.98
C VAL A 76 1.36 -17.24 -1.04
N GLY A 77 1.08 -18.03 -2.08
CA GLY A 77 1.65 -19.37 -2.25
C GLY A 77 3.17 -19.38 -2.39
N ARG A 78 3.76 -18.35 -3.02
CA ARG A 78 5.23 -18.22 -3.15
C ARG A 78 5.93 -17.80 -1.87
N GLN A 79 5.27 -17.00 -1.03
CA GLN A 79 5.87 -16.47 0.21
C GLN A 79 5.53 -17.33 1.44
N GLY A 80 4.39 -18.03 1.41
CA GLY A 80 3.80 -18.69 2.58
C GLY A 80 3.05 -17.70 3.47
N VAL A 81 1.80 -18.00 3.79
CA VAL A 81 0.90 -17.10 4.55
C VAL A 81 1.48 -16.69 5.92
N ASN A 82 2.13 -17.63 6.61
CA ASN A 82 2.73 -17.39 7.93
C ASN A 82 3.91 -16.42 7.89
N GLN A 83 4.61 -16.32 6.76
CA GLN A 83 5.68 -15.34 6.59
C GLN A 83 5.13 -13.93 6.29
N LEU A 84 3.92 -13.84 5.75
CA LEU A 84 3.26 -12.58 5.44
C LEU A 84 2.56 -11.99 6.66
N LEU A 85 1.93 -12.83 7.49
CA LEU A 85 1.28 -12.39 8.73
C LEU A 85 2.31 -12.15 9.84
N SER A 86 2.23 -10.99 10.49
CA SER A 86 3.11 -10.67 11.62
C SER A 86 2.97 -11.72 12.71
N TYR A 87 4.06 -12.37 13.10
CA TYR A 87 4.05 -13.48 14.06
C TYR A 87 3.12 -14.66 13.66
N GLY A 88 2.85 -14.83 12.36
CA GLY A 88 2.09 -15.94 11.80
C GLY A 88 0.58 -15.90 12.04
N ASN A 89 -0.13 -16.86 11.44
CA ASN A 89 -1.60 -16.95 11.45
C ASN A 89 -2.22 -17.26 12.83
N LYS A 90 -1.42 -17.76 13.79
CA LYS A 90 -1.85 -17.98 15.17
C LYS A 90 -1.97 -16.68 15.97
N THR A 91 -1.30 -15.62 15.52
CA THR A 91 -1.21 -14.35 16.25
C THR A 91 -1.92 -13.22 15.49
N THR A 92 -1.78 -13.20 14.16
CA THR A 92 -2.34 -12.17 13.30
C THR A 92 -3.30 -12.80 12.31
N GLU A 93 -4.57 -12.42 12.38
CA GLU A 93 -5.64 -12.97 11.54
C GLU A 93 -5.82 -12.20 10.23
N SER A 94 -5.27 -10.99 10.12
CA SER A 94 -5.40 -10.17 8.92
C SER A 94 -4.27 -9.16 8.74
N ILE A 95 -3.99 -8.84 7.48
CA ILE A 95 -3.23 -7.65 7.08
C ILE A 95 -4.23 -6.56 6.73
N THR A 96 -4.04 -5.36 7.28
CA THR A 96 -4.83 -4.19 6.91
C THR A 96 -3.89 -3.09 6.45
N PHE A 97 -4.26 -2.39 5.39
CA PHE A 97 -3.51 -1.22 4.96
C PHE A 97 -4.41 -0.13 4.40
N LYS A 98 -3.94 1.11 4.49
CA LYS A 98 -4.52 2.30 3.87
C LYS A 98 -3.45 2.99 3.03
N LEU A 99 -3.79 3.28 1.78
CA LEU A 99 -2.99 4.11 0.89
C LEU A 99 -3.64 5.48 0.83
N HIS A 100 -2.94 6.50 1.29
CA HIS A 100 -3.42 7.88 1.28
C HIS A 100 -2.80 8.63 0.12
N PHE A 101 -3.65 9.23 -0.70
CA PHE A 101 -3.25 10.05 -1.82
C PHE A 101 -3.75 11.48 -1.62
N SER A 102 -2.99 12.45 -2.09
CA SER A 102 -3.44 13.84 -2.09
C SER A 102 -2.90 14.63 -3.27
N SER A 103 -3.67 15.62 -3.69
CA SER A 103 -3.27 16.72 -4.56
C SER A 103 -3.58 18.06 -3.85
N GLN A 104 -3.49 19.18 -4.58
CA GLN A 104 -3.94 20.46 -4.05
C GLN A 104 -5.46 20.50 -3.84
N GLU A 105 -6.22 19.80 -4.69
CA GLU A 105 -7.68 19.91 -4.76
C GLU A 105 -8.43 18.75 -4.11
N ALA A 106 -7.76 17.63 -3.82
CA ALA A 106 -8.42 16.43 -3.32
C ALA A 106 -7.52 15.56 -2.43
N ALA A 107 -8.16 14.65 -1.71
CA ALA A 107 -7.54 13.57 -0.97
C ALA A 107 -8.34 12.28 -1.15
N ASP A 108 -7.62 11.19 -1.41
CA ASP A 108 -8.20 9.86 -1.62
C ASP A 108 -7.59 8.88 -0.61
N THR A 109 -8.40 7.95 -0.13
CA THR A 109 -7.94 6.83 0.67
C THR A 109 -8.44 5.54 0.08
N TYR A 110 -7.52 4.63 -0.23
CA TYR A 110 -7.83 3.23 -0.55
C TYR A 110 -7.50 2.36 0.65
N GLU A 111 -8.48 1.62 1.16
CA GLU A 111 -8.35 0.75 2.32
C GLU A 111 -8.65 -0.69 1.95
N VAL A 112 -7.80 -1.61 2.42
CA VAL A 112 -8.00 -3.04 2.23
C VAL A 112 -7.73 -3.81 3.51
N ARG A 113 -8.54 -4.84 3.74
CA ARG A 113 -8.31 -5.90 4.72
C ARG A 113 -8.17 -7.24 4.01
N LEU A 114 -7.02 -7.87 4.20
CA LEU A 114 -6.74 -9.24 3.77
C LEU A 114 -6.85 -10.17 4.98
N ALA A 115 -7.89 -10.99 5.04
CA ALA A 115 -8.08 -11.96 6.11
C ALA A 115 -7.45 -13.31 5.77
N TYR A 116 -6.91 -13.97 6.80
CA TYR A 116 -6.53 -15.36 6.73
C TYR A 116 -7.74 -16.25 6.46
N GLY A 117 -7.59 -17.20 5.54
CA GLY A 117 -8.57 -18.25 5.29
C GLY A 117 -7.89 -19.60 5.14
N MET A 118 -8.60 -20.66 5.50
CA MET A 118 -8.10 -22.03 5.32
C MET A 118 -8.34 -22.55 3.90
N PRO A 119 -7.44 -23.41 3.37
CA PRO A 119 -6.07 -23.67 3.86
C PRO A 119 -5.09 -22.60 3.36
N ASP A 120 -4.32 -21.99 4.27
CA ASP A 120 -3.18 -21.09 4.02
C ASP A 120 -3.31 -20.02 2.92
N ARG A 121 -4.47 -19.35 2.86
CA ARG A 121 -4.73 -18.25 1.92
C ARG A 121 -4.95 -16.92 2.62
N LEU A 122 -4.77 -15.83 1.87
CA LEU A 122 -5.26 -14.50 2.22
C LEU A 122 -6.30 -14.08 1.19
N PHE A 123 -7.48 -13.67 1.63
CA PHE A 123 -8.52 -13.16 0.74
C PHE A 123 -8.93 -11.75 1.15
N VAL A 124 -9.41 -10.96 0.19
CA VAL A 124 -9.93 -9.62 0.46
C VAL A 124 -11.25 -9.77 1.22
N SER A 125 -11.26 -9.40 2.49
CA SER A 125 -12.45 -9.45 3.36
C SER A 125 -13.12 -8.09 3.51
N GLY A 126 -12.45 -7.03 3.06
CA GLY A 126 -12.97 -5.66 3.06
C GLY A 126 -12.10 -4.80 2.15
N GLU A 127 -12.76 -3.94 1.40
CA GLU A 127 -12.13 -3.01 0.45
C GLU A 127 -13.00 -1.76 0.37
N GLY A 128 -12.38 -0.59 0.37
CA GLY A 128 -13.09 0.68 0.33
C GLY A 128 -12.25 1.78 -0.27
N VAL A 129 -12.93 2.74 -0.88
CA VAL A 129 -12.34 3.98 -1.39
C VAL A 129 -13.13 5.15 -0.82
N THR A 130 -12.42 6.15 -0.30
CA THR A 130 -13.00 7.44 0.10
C THR A 130 -12.36 8.53 -0.71
N TYR A 131 -13.17 9.42 -1.27
CA TYR A 131 -12.76 10.62 -1.98
C TYR A 131 -13.22 11.85 -1.19
N GLN A 132 -12.34 12.82 -1.02
CA GLN A 132 -12.66 14.10 -0.41
C GLN A 132 -12.08 15.23 -1.26
N ARG A 133 -12.95 16.12 -1.75
CA ARG A 133 -12.51 17.38 -2.36
C ARG A 133 -12.07 18.34 -1.24
N LYS A 134 -10.95 19.02 -1.44
CA LYS A 134 -10.48 20.10 -0.58
C LYS A 134 -11.18 21.38 -1.04
N GLU A 135 -11.78 22.10 -0.10
CA GLU A 135 -12.38 23.42 -0.33
C GLU A 135 -11.31 24.50 -0.45
#